data_AF-A0A349UME9-F1
#
_entry.id   AF-A0A349UME9-F1
#
_cell.length_a   1.000
_cell.length_b   1.000
_cell.length_c   1.000
_cell.angle_alpha   90.00
_cell.angle_beta   90.00
_cell.angle_gamma   90.00
#
_symmetry.space_group_name_H-M   'P 1'
#
loop_
_entity.id
_entity.type
_entity.pdbx_description
1 polymer ?
#
loop_
_entity_poly.entity_id
_entity_poly.type
_entity_poly.pdbx_seq_one_letter_code
_entity_poly.pdbx_strand_id
1 'polypeptide(L)'
;MSEKPSGLPEQMPEGFRLIYQGEPLLPFYAAEMLRPYLGRTVWVMDDAGRTRCGEMTAVPNVREDRTENVPPVEFADERPLYLRRIVCMAYYEPPR
;
A
#
# COMPACT_ATOMS: atom_id res chain seq x y z
N MET A 1 3.43 13.22 25.13
CA MET A 1 3.96 11.86 24.91
C MET A 1 2.96 11.15 24.02
N SER A 2 3.19 11.10 22.71
CA SER A 2 2.28 10.42 21.80
C SER A 2 2.60 8.94 21.82
N GLU A 3 1.68 8.14 22.36
CA GLU A 3 1.71 6.70 22.24
C GLU A 3 1.78 6.36 20.75
N LYS A 4 2.89 5.77 20.30
CA LYS A 4 2.93 5.13 18.99
C LYS A 4 2.01 3.91 19.12
N PRO A 5 0.93 3.77 18.34
CA PRO A 5 0.29 2.49 18.22
C PRO A 5 1.27 1.60 17.47
N SER A 6 2.07 0.82 18.20
CA SER A 6 3.00 -0.18 17.66
C SER A 6 2.29 -1.49 17.33
N GLY A 7 0.97 -1.45 17.12
CA GLY A 7 0.18 -2.57 16.67
C GLY A 7 0.04 -2.52 15.16
N LEU A 8 0.21 -3.68 14.51
CA LEU A 8 -0.29 -3.87 13.15
C LEU A 8 -1.77 -3.45 13.11
N PRO A 9 -2.26 -2.90 11.99
CA PRO A 9 -3.69 -2.61 11.87
C PRO A 9 -4.47 -3.88 12.21
N GLU A 10 -5.45 -3.80 13.11
CA GLU A 10 -6.30 -4.96 13.47
C GLU A 10 -6.97 -5.61 12.24
N GLN A 11 -7.05 -4.84 11.15
CA GLN A 11 -7.66 -5.20 9.88
C GLN A 11 -6.68 -5.88 8.89
N MET A 12 -5.38 -5.96 9.22
CA MET A 12 -4.40 -6.59 8.34
C MET A 12 -4.57 -8.11 8.39
N PRO A 13 -4.74 -8.79 7.24
CA PRO A 13 -4.92 -10.24 7.22
C PRO A 13 -3.69 -10.99 7.74
N GLU A 14 -3.91 -12.21 8.24
CA GLU A 14 -2.81 -13.10 8.63
C GLU A 14 -1.89 -13.44 7.45
N GLY A 15 -0.61 -13.68 7.74
CA GLY A 15 0.41 -13.99 6.73
C GLY A 15 0.95 -12.77 5.98
N PHE A 16 0.47 -11.57 6.26
CA PHE A 16 1.03 -10.33 5.72
C PHE A 16 2.18 -9.80 6.59
N ARG A 17 3.21 -9.28 5.91
CA ARG A 17 4.33 -8.57 6.51
C ARG A 17 4.28 -7.09 6.16
N LEU A 18 4.46 -6.26 7.18
CA LEU A 18 4.36 -4.82 7.06
C LEU A 18 5.47 -4.25 6.15
N ILE A 19 5.07 -3.40 5.22
CA ILE A 19 5.95 -2.54 4.40
C ILE A 19 6.03 -1.16 5.05
N TYR A 20 4.87 -0.61 5.41
CA TYR A 20 4.74 0.75 5.90
C TYR A 20 3.51 0.88 6.82
N GLN A 21 3.64 1.68 7.88
CA GLN A 21 2.53 2.17 8.71
C GLN A 21 2.90 3.54 9.28
N GLY A 22 2.05 4.54 9.09
CA GLY A 22 2.32 5.88 9.61
C GLY A 22 1.45 6.96 8.99
N GLU A 23 2.04 8.15 8.85
CA GLU A 23 1.41 9.31 8.24
C GLU A 23 1.01 9.06 6.77
N PRO A 24 0.00 9.75 6.23
CA PRO A 24 -0.39 9.58 4.84
C PRO A 24 0.75 9.89 3.86
N LEU A 25 1.12 8.91 3.03
CA LEU A 25 2.15 9.09 2.01
C LEU A 25 1.64 9.88 0.80
N LEU A 26 2.55 10.69 0.23
CA LEU A 26 2.39 11.22 -1.11
C LEU A 26 2.41 10.07 -2.14
N PRO A 27 1.74 10.24 -3.30
CA PRO A 27 1.64 9.17 -4.30
C PRO A 27 3.00 8.63 -4.76
N PHE A 28 4.01 9.49 -4.89
CA PHE A 28 5.37 9.11 -5.25
C PHE A 28 5.98 8.11 -4.26
N TYR A 29 5.99 8.45 -2.97
CA TYR A 29 6.59 7.57 -1.95
C TYR A 29 5.82 6.26 -1.78
N ALA A 30 4.49 6.29 -1.90
CA ALA A 30 3.69 5.07 -1.90
C ALA A 30 4.06 4.16 -3.09
N ALA A 31 4.22 4.73 -4.29
CA ALA A 31 4.61 3.97 -5.49
C ALA A 31 6.00 3.35 -5.33
N GLU A 32 6.97 4.12 -4.84
CA GLU A 32 8.34 3.64 -4.64
C GLU A 32 8.43 2.53 -3.56
N MET A 33 7.63 2.62 -2.49
CA MET A 33 7.56 1.55 -1.50
C MET A 33 6.89 0.28 -2.02
N LEU A 34 5.92 0.38 -2.94
CA LEU A 34 5.25 -0.78 -3.53
C LEU A 34 6.07 -1.43 -4.65
N ARG A 35 6.87 -0.66 -5.39
CA ARG A 35 7.61 -1.15 -6.58
C ARG A 35 8.40 -2.45 -6.38
N PRO A 36 9.09 -2.70 -5.24
CA PRO A 36 9.80 -3.96 -5.00
C PRO A 36 8.90 -5.20 -4.89
N TYR A 37 7.60 -5.01 -4.68
CA TYR A 37 6.61 -6.07 -4.45
C TYR A 37 5.75 -6.36 -5.69
N LEU A 38 6.16 -5.90 -6.86
CA LEU A 38 5.50 -6.24 -8.13
C LEU A 38 5.44 -7.77 -8.30
N GLY A 39 4.28 -8.29 -8.68
CA GLY A 39 4.00 -9.73 -8.76
C GLY A 39 3.75 -10.41 -7.42
N ARG A 40 3.61 -9.65 -6.32
CA ARG A 40 3.19 -10.16 -5.01
C ARG A 40 1.79 -9.69 -4.67
N THR A 41 1.10 -10.47 -3.86
CA THR A 41 -0.12 -10.02 -3.18
C THR A 41 0.24 -8.97 -2.14
N VAL A 42 -0.37 -7.79 -2.24
CA VAL A 42 -0.22 -6.70 -1.28
C VAL A 42 -1.56 -6.32 -0.69
N TRP A 43 -1.55 -5.90 0.57
CA TRP A 43 -2.68 -5.31 1.27
C TRP A 43 -2.35 -3.86 1.55
N VAL A 44 -3.25 -2.95 1.20
CA VAL A 44 -3.03 -1.50 1.30
C VAL A 44 -4.25 -0.85 1.93
N MET A 45 -4.03 0.13 2.80
CA MET A 45 -5.05 0.91 3.48
C MET A 45 -4.78 2.41 3.33
N ASP A 46 -5.83 3.16 2.99
CA ASP A 46 -5.80 4.62 3.00
C ASP A 46 -6.24 5.20 4.35
N ASP A 47 -6.08 6.51 4.51
CA ASP A 47 -6.41 7.22 5.75
C ASP A 47 -7.92 7.30 6.05
N ALA A 48 -8.77 6.96 5.09
CA ALA A 48 -10.21 6.79 5.28
C ALA A 48 -10.56 5.36 5.73
N GLY A 49 -9.57 4.48 5.92
CA GLY A 49 -9.75 3.09 6.33
C GLY A 49 -10.18 2.15 5.21
N ARG A 50 -10.15 2.59 3.94
CA ARG A 50 -10.49 1.72 2.81
C ARG A 50 -9.31 0.84 2.48
N THR A 51 -9.58 -0.45 2.27
CA THR A 51 -8.55 -1.46 2.02
C THR A 51 -8.66 -2.05 0.61
N ARG A 52 -7.51 -2.46 0.06
CA ARG A 52 -7.41 -3.29 -1.15
C ARG A 52 -6.41 -4.39 -0.92
N CYS A 53 -6.69 -5.57 -1.45
CA CYS A 53 -5.85 -6.75 -1.31
C CYS A 53 -5.83 -7.48 -2.65
N GLY A 54 -4.66 -7.63 -3.25
CA GLY A 54 -4.55 -8.29 -4.55
C GLY A 54 -3.12 -8.44 -5.03
N GLU A 55 -2.92 -9.29 -6.04
CA GLU A 55 -1.64 -9.45 -6.73
C GLU A 55 -1.34 -8.26 -7.62
N MET A 56 -0.28 -7.52 -7.30
CA MET A 56 0.06 -6.28 -7.98
C MET A 56 0.74 -6.55 -9.33
N THR A 57 0.17 -6.05 -10.42
CA THR A 57 0.65 -6.28 -11.79
C THR A 57 1.33 -5.07 -12.42
N ALA A 58 1.00 -3.86 -11.97
CA ALA A 58 1.64 -2.64 -12.44
C ALA A 58 1.69 -1.56 -11.35
N VAL A 59 2.83 -0.87 -11.25
CA VAL A 59 3.01 0.32 -10.43
C VAL A 59 3.31 1.51 -11.35
N PRO A 60 2.55 2.61 -11.25
CA PRO A 60 2.74 3.77 -12.13
C PRO A 60 4.09 4.43 -11.86
N ASN A 61 4.71 4.97 -12.91
CA ASN A 61 5.87 5.84 -12.74
C ASN A 61 5.41 7.24 -12.34
N VAL A 62 5.53 7.57 -11.05
CA VAL A 62 5.09 8.84 -10.49
C VAL A 62 6.30 9.76 -10.37
N ARG A 63 6.15 11.04 -10.70
CA ARG A 63 7.16 12.05 -10.38
C ARG A 63 6.90 12.60 -8.99
N GLU A 64 7.95 12.91 -8.23
CA GLU A 64 7.84 13.43 -6.86
C GLU A 64 7.02 14.73 -6.77
N ASP A 65 7.09 15.59 -7.80
CA ASP A 65 6.34 16.85 -7.89
C ASP A 65 4.85 16.68 -8.27
N ARG A 66 4.41 15.47 -8.62
CA ARG A 66 3.06 15.21 -9.13
C ARG A 66 2.18 14.56 -8.06
N THR A 67 1.27 15.34 -7.50
CA THR A 67 0.28 14.89 -6.51
C THR A 67 -1.10 14.60 -7.11
N GLU A 68 -1.39 15.17 -8.28
CA GLU A 68 -2.69 15.07 -8.96
C GLU A 68 -2.65 14.21 -10.23
N ASN A 69 -3.81 13.66 -10.60
CA ASN A 69 -4.00 12.83 -11.79
C ASN A 69 -2.96 11.69 -11.90
N VAL A 70 -2.57 11.13 -10.75
CA VAL A 70 -1.67 9.97 -10.68
C VAL A 70 -2.45 8.73 -11.12
N PRO A 71 -1.95 7.96 -12.11
CA PRO A 71 -2.57 6.69 -12.48
C PRO A 71 -2.62 5.72 -11.29
N PRO A 72 -3.58 4.79 -11.24
CA PRO A 72 -3.64 3.83 -10.16
C PRO A 72 -2.56 2.74 -10.28
N VAL A 73 -2.32 2.03 -9.19
CA VAL A 73 -1.72 0.69 -9.18
C VAL A 73 -2.75 -0.31 -9.70
N GLU A 74 -2.31 -1.26 -10.51
CA GLU A 74 -3.17 -2.31 -11.06
C GLU A 74 -2.94 -3.64 -10.33
N PHE A 75 -4.01 -4.43 -10.24
CA PHE A 75 -4.02 -5.76 -9.67
C PHE A 75 -4.57 -6.77 -10.66
N ALA A 76 -4.14 -8.03 -10.56
CA ALA A 76 -4.66 -9.11 -11.39
C ALA A 76 -6.10 -9.52 -11.01
N ASP A 77 -6.41 -9.43 -9.72
CA ASP A 77 -7.56 -10.04 -9.06
C ASP A 77 -8.45 -9.03 -8.31
N GLU A 78 -8.11 -7.75 -8.36
CA GLU A 78 -8.79 -6.67 -7.62
C GLU A 78 -8.89 -5.39 -8.45
N ARG A 79 -9.77 -4.47 -8.04
CA ARG A 79 -9.89 -3.15 -8.65
C ARG A 79 -8.60 -2.32 -8.47
N PRO A 80 -8.25 -1.46 -9.45
CA PRO A 80 -7.10 -0.58 -9.31
C PRO A 80 -7.14 0.29 -8.05
N LEU A 81 -5.97 0.57 -7.48
CA LEU A 81 -5.80 1.39 -6.28
C LEU A 81 -5.17 2.74 -6.63
N TYR A 82 -5.84 3.83 -6.28
CA TYR A 82 -5.26 5.15 -6.35
C TYR A 82 -4.36 5.40 -5.14
N LEU A 83 -3.09 5.70 -5.39
CA LEU A 83 -2.08 5.97 -4.37
C LEU A 83 -2.25 7.36 -3.75
N ARG A 84 -3.35 7.57 -3.02
CA ARG A 84 -3.63 8.84 -2.35
C ARG A 84 -3.81 8.59 -0.87
N ARG A 85 -2.99 9.26 -0.06
CA ARG A 85 -3.09 9.23 1.42
C ARG A 85 -3.02 7.81 1.97
N ILE A 86 -2.10 7.01 1.43
CA ILE A 86 -1.86 5.63 1.90
C ILE A 86 -1.18 5.71 3.27
N VAL A 87 -1.76 5.04 4.27
CA VAL A 87 -1.27 5.05 5.66
C VAL A 87 -0.70 3.72 6.08
N CYS A 88 -1.06 2.63 5.38
CA CYS A 88 -0.53 1.31 5.68
C CYS A 88 -0.39 0.46 4.41
N MET A 89 0.70 -0.31 4.33
CA MET A 89 0.97 -1.26 3.25
C MET A 89 1.62 -2.52 3.83
N ALA A 90 1.26 -3.67 3.30
CA ALA A 90 1.83 -4.96 3.67
C ALA A 90 1.89 -5.87 2.44
N TYR A 91 2.81 -6.85 2.43
CA TYR A 91 2.87 -7.89 1.40
C TYR A 91 2.60 -9.27 2.01
N TYR A 92 1.96 -10.15 1.27
CA TYR A 92 1.77 -11.53 1.68
C TYR A 92 3.10 -12.29 1.60
N GLU A 93 3.47 -12.94 2.70
CA GLU A 93 4.59 -13.86 2.73
C GLU A 93 4.07 -15.26 3.12
N PRO A 94 3.95 -16.20 2.16
CA PRO A 94 3.46 -17.53 2.47
C PRO A 94 4.35 -18.22 3.50
N PRO A 95 3.78 -18.97 4.46
CA PRO A 95 4.57 -19.74 5.42
C PRO A 95 5.47 -20.74 4.68
N ARG A 96 6.71 -20.86 5.15
CA ARG A 96 7.69 -21.82 4.63
C ARG A 96 7.43 -23.22 5.16
#